data_AF-A0A8H5CTM5-F1
#
_entry.id   AF-A0A8H5CTM5-F1
#
_cell.length_a   1.000
_cell.length_b   1.000
_cell.length_c   1.000
_cell.angle_alpha   90.00
_cell.angle_beta   90.00
_cell.angle_gamma   90.00
#
_symmetry.space_group_name_H-M   'P 1'
#
loop_
_entity.id
_entity.type
_entity.pdbx_description
1 polymer ?
#
loop_
_entity_poly.entity_id
_entity_poly.type
_entity_poly.pdbx_seq_one_letter_code
_entity_poly.pdbx_strand_id
1 'polypeptide(L)'
;MLNPQLPTTPEQDREAACAEEHEQRQMTSPEARREHINERLPLLPPHLHPISPTPAPQQPPILEHFIQGGDRLRELEQQLRREVEEREQQVRREAEVVLAQHREQQVQDILQYQHRLQEEAQQLAREQAIEVQRLAQEDQQRREIEVERQRVAQEQLQMRLEEERVRYRQQQEEQRLRNEEQEARYRMQQQEQRLREQHLQRQAAIVQQELELQERLEEQAEAERLAEINRMMEEWRVEQQENLDFDEPNQVLDEDLDNHFEQNLDQLEREPENENGENEENQDNQNEQNEDEYEHDEEAQPPPPPQAPSPSPPPLPPHNPRDLPPACRPFNEADIEPDYLGPMNVICSHCNALHFDCEKLAASTVNRPRFGVCCLQGQIRLEPFHPLNPNEALAQYMTRQRPQWQEFYEDIRRYNAAFAMISVGVKLDASVLRGTGAYCFKIQGELHHLAGALLPLEGQTPKYAQIYTAQ
;
A
#
# COMPACT_ATOMS: atom_id res chain seq x y z
N MET A 1 -9.00 -62.64 23.54
CA MET A 1 -8.16 -61.44 23.62
C MET A 1 -7.61 -61.15 22.23
N LEU A 2 -7.82 -59.92 21.76
CA LEU A 2 -7.07 -59.18 20.71
C LEU A 2 -6.73 -59.89 19.39
N ASN A 3 -7.31 -59.39 18.29
CA ASN A 3 -6.49 -58.74 17.26
C ASN A 3 -7.34 -57.78 16.39
N PRO A 4 -7.10 -56.45 16.39
CA PRO A 4 -7.70 -55.52 15.44
C PRO A 4 -6.73 -55.27 14.26
N GLN A 5 -7.20 -55.48 13.04
CA GLN A 5 -6.54 -55.00 11.81
C GLN A 5 -7.04 -53.61 11.45
N LEU A 6 -6.10 -52.78 10.98
CA LEU A 6 -6.22 -51.36 10.63
C LEU A 6 -7.21 -51.11 9.46
N PRO A 7 -7.78 -49.89 9.34
CA PRO A 7 -8.44 -49.43 8.11
C PRO A 7 -7.43 -48.91 7.07
N THR A 8 -7.67 -49.30 5.82
CA THR A 8 -7.02 -48.87 4.58
C THR A 8 -7.54 -47.49 4.11
N THR A 9 -6.72 -46.81 3.30
CA THR A 9 -6.83 -45.40 2.89
C THR A 9 -7.78 -45.13 1.71
N PRO A 10 -8.28 -43.88 1.54
CA PRO A 10 -9.40 -43.50 0.66
C PRO A 10 -8.99 -43.26 -0.81
N GLU A 11 -8.09 -44.09 -1.33
CA GLU A 11 -7.56 -43.96 -2.71
C GLU A 11 -8.01 -45.12 -3.63
N GLN A 12 -8.65 -46.16 -3.08
CA GLN A 12 -9.16 -47.31 -3.85
C GLN A 12 -10.64 -47.18 -4.26
N ASP A 13 -11.39 -46.25 -3.66
CA ASP A 13 -12.82 -46.05 -3.98
C ASP A 13 -13.05 -45.14 -5.20
N ARG A 14 -12.00 -44.46 -5.71
CA ARG A 14 -12.13 -43.54 -6.86
C ARG A 14 -11.95 -44.23 -8.22
N GLU A 15 -11.32 -45.40 -8.29
CA GLU A 15 -11.17 -46.16 -9.55
C GLU A 15 -12.36 -47.09 -9.84
N ALA A 16 -13.13 -47.51 -8.83
CA ALA A 16 -14.33 -48.32 -9.02
C ALA A 16 -15.52 -47.50 -9.58
N ALA A 17 -15.63 -46.22 -9.19
CA ALA A 17 -16.72 -45.34 -9.61
C ALA A 17 -16.64 -44.91 -11.09
N CYS A 18 -15.46 -44.95 -11.72
CA CYS A 18 -15.28 -44.51 -13.10
C CYS A 18 -15.54 -45.62 -14.15
N ALA A 19 -15.61 -46.89 -13.73
CA ALA A 19 -15.87 -48.03 -14.62
C ALA A 19 -17.38 -48.34 -14.78
N GLU A 20 -18.22 -48.06 -13.78
CA GLU A 20 -19.67 -48.31 -13.84
C GLU A 20 -20.44 -47.26 -14.65
N GLU A 21 -19.92 -46.04 -14.78
CA GLU A 21 -20.58 -44.97 -15.56
C GLU A 21 -20.41 -45.11 -17.08
N HIS A 22 -19.43 -45.91 -17.55
CA HIS A 22 -19.21 -46.13 -18.99
C HIS A 22 -20.06 -47.30 -19.55
N GLU A 23 -20.60 -48.17 -18.69
CA GLU A 23 -21.45 -49.30 -19.11
C GLU A 23 -22.95 -48.95 -19.15
N GLN A 24 -23.36 -47.87 -18.47
CA GLN A 24 -24.76 -47.43 -18.43
C GLN A 24 -25.18 -46.47 -19.56
N ARG A 25 -24.25 -46.01 -20.41
CA ARG A 25 -24.57 -45.11 -21.54
C ARG A 25 -24.77 -45.78 -22.90
N GLN A 26 -24.73 -47.11 -22.98
CA GLN A 26 -25.06 -47.84 -24.20
C GLN A 26 -26.09 -48.92 -23.90
N MET A 27 -27.39 -48.60 -23.86
CA MET A 27 -28.50 -49.54 -24.11
C MET A 27 -29.83 -48.77 -24.17
N THR A 28 -30.13 -48.22 -25.35
CA THR A 28 -31.47 -47.71 -25.69
C THR A 28 -32.03 -48.52 -26.86
N SER A 29 -32.61 -49.69 -26.60
CA SER A 29 -33.63 -50.30 -27.48
C SER A 29 -34.28 -51.54 -26.83
N PRO A 30 -35.62 -51.74 -26.93
CA PRO A 30 -36.34 -52.87 -26.34
C PRO A 30 -36.04 -54.25 -26.95
N GLU A 31 -35.28 -54.33 -28.05
CA GLU A 31 -35.10 -55.58 -28.82
C GLU A 31 -33.95 -56.48 -28.32
N ALA A 32 -33.02 -55.97 -27.49
CA ALA A 32 -31.88 -56.76 -26.98
C ALA A 32 -32.22 -57.64 -25.74
N ARG A 33 -33.39 -57.45 -25.12
CA ARG A 33 -33.78 -58.17 -23.89
C ARG A 33 -34.37 -59.56 -24.15
N ARG A 34 -34.63 -59.90 -25.41
CA ARG A 34 -35.39 -61.10 -25.80
C ARG A 34 -34.51 -62.31 -26.15
N GLU A 35 -33.20 -62.13 -26.30
CA GLU A 35 -32.26 -63.22 -26.63
C GLU A 35 -31.51 -63.81 -25.42
N HIS A 36 -31.54 -63.16 -24.25
CA HIS A 36 -30.74 -63.63 -23.10
C HIS A 36 -31.45 -64.64 -22.17
N ILE A 37 -32.71 -65.02 -22.43
CA ILE A 37 -33.52 -65.91 -21.57
C ILE A 37 -33.65 -67.35 -22.13
N ASN A 38 -33.05 -67.66 -23.29
CA ASN A 38 -33.24 -68.97 -23.94
C ASN A 38 -32.14 -70.02 -23.71
N GLU A 39 -31.17 -69.83 -22.82
CA GLU A 39 -30.05 -70.77 -22.67
C GLU A 39 -30.00 -71.59 -21.36
N ARG A 40 -31.12 -71.77 -20.63
CA ARG A 40 -31.13 -72.69 -19.49
C ARG A 40 -32.42 -73.50 -19.37
N LEU A 41 -32.55 -74.55 -20.18
CA LEU A 41 -33.38 -75.71 -19.85
C LEU A 41 -32.64 -77.02 -20.20
N PRO A 42 -32.60 -78.02 -19.31
CA PRO A 42 -31.85 -79.25 -19.51
C PRO A 42 -32.59 -80.26 -20.41
N LEU A 43 -31.80 -80.94 -21.25
CA LEU A 43 -32.20 -81.97 -22.20
C LEU A 43 -32.60 -83.30 -21.49
N LEU A 44 -33.69 -83.92 -21.92
CA LEU A 44 -34.02 -85.34 -21.70
C LEU A 44 -33.84 -86.11 -23.03
N PRO A 45 -33.31 -87.36 -23.02
CA PRO A 45 -33.04 -88.11 -24.25
C PRO A 45 -34.21 -89.03 -24.69
N PRO A 46 -34.18 -89.58 -25.92
CA PRO A 46 -35.37 -90.06 -26.61
C PRO A 46 -35.45 -91.59 -26.79
N HIS A 47 -36.58 -92.00 -27.40
CA HIS A 47 -36.90 -93.25 -28.12
C HIS A 47 -37.83 -94.25 -27.40
N LEU A 48 -39.03 -94.48 -27.95
CA LEU A 48 -39.34 -95.65 -28.80
C LEU A 48 -40.80 -95.63 -29.32
N HIS A 49 -41.01 -96.38 -30.41
CA HIS A 49 -42.08 -96.37 -31.41
C HIS A 49 -43.43 -97.03 -31.01
N PRO A 50 -44.51 -96.89 -31.84
CA PRO A 50 -45.90 -97.17 -31.48
C PRO A 50 -46.38 -98.58 -31.88
N ILE A 51 -47.36 -99.14 -31.14
CA ILE A 51 -48.12 -100.33 -31.53
C ILE A 51 -49.62 -100.14 -31.24
N SER A 52 -50.42 -100.53 -32.23
CA SER A 52 -51.87 -100.42 -32.41
C SER A 52 -52.72 -101.36 -31.50
N PRO A 53 -54.07 -101.23 -31.50
CA PRO A 53 -54.97 -101.80 -30.49
C PRO A 53 -55.64 -103.11 -30.94
N THR A 54 -56.14 -103.92 -29.98
CA THR A 54 -57.33 -104.83 -29.99
C THR A 54 -57.16 -105.97 -28.94
N PRO A 55 -58.19 -106.78 -28.61
CA PRO A 55 -59.52 -106.45 -28.09
C PRO A 55 -59.86 -107.25 -26.81
N ALA A 56 -61.00 -106.95 -26.19
CA ALA A 56 -61.53 -107.61 -24.99
C ALA A 56 -61.82 -109.12 -25.16
N PRO A 57 -61.85 -109.87 -24.04
CA PRO A 57 -62.78 -110.98 -23.90
C PRO A 57 -63.60 -110.95 -22.60
N GLN A 58 -64.92 -110.94 -22.79
CA GLN A 58 -65.91 -111.86 -22.20
C GLN A 58 -65.84 -112.19 -20.69
N GLN A 59 -66.84 -111.68 -19.95
CA GLN A 59 -67.28 -112.17 -18.65
C GLN A 59 -67.97 -113.54 -18.76
N PRO A 60 -67.98 -114.35 -17.68
CA PRO A 60 -69.10 -115.22 -17.35
C PRO A 60 -69.83 -114.79 -16.06
N PRO A 61 -71.07 -115.26 -15.84
CA PRO A 61 -72.06 -114.59 -15.01
C PRO A 61 -72.12 -115.15 -13.58
N ILE A 62 -72.09 -114.28 -12.57
CA ILE A 62 -72.63 -114.59 -11.23
C ILE A 62 -73.47 -113.40 -10.78
N LEU A 63 -74.78 -113.59 -10.94
CA LEU A 63 -75.84 -112.66 -10.61
C LEU A 63 -76.05 -112.58 -9.08
N GLU A 64 -76.30 -111.35 -8.62
CA GLU A 64 -77.22 -110.95 -7.54
C GLU A 64 -76.74 -110.67 -6.10
N HIS A 65 -75.57 -111.11 -5.62
CA HIS A 65 -75.11 -110.71 -4.25
C HIS A 65 -73.94 -109.71 -4.18
N PHE A 66 -73.18 -109.50 -5.26
CA PHE A 66 -72.06 -108.54 -5.30
C PHE A 66 -72.47 -107.14 -5.81
N ILE A 67 -73.61 -107.05 -6.49
CA ILE A 67 -74.11 -105.81 -7.11
C ILE A 67 -74.47 -104.80 -6.00
N GLN A 68 -75.15 -105.24 -4.93
CA GLN A 68 -75.53 -104.37 -3.79
C GLN A 68 -74.36 -103.85 -2.93
N GLY A 69 -73.21 -104.52 -2.94
CA GLY A 69 -72.01 -104.09 -2.20
C GLY A 69 -71.13 -103.13 -3.01
N GLY A 70 -70.97 -103.40 -4.31
CA GLY A 70 -70.30 -102.50 -5.25
C GLY A 70 -71.09 -101.22 -5.52
N ASP A 71 -72.42 -101.28 -5.51
CA ASP A 71 -73.29 -100.10 -5.65
C ASP A 71 -73.16 -99.17 -4.44
N ARG A 72 -73.12 -99.71 -3.21
CA ARG A 72 -72.90 -98.90 -1.99
C ARG A 72 -71.51 -98.26 -1.93
N LEU A 73 -70.47 -98.98 -2.37
CA LEU A 73 -69.10 -98.43 -2.44
C LEU A 73 -68.98 -97.32 -3.50
N ARG A 74 -69.63 -97.49 -4.65
CA ARG A 74 -69.74 -96.45 -5.69
C ARG A 74 -70.52 -95.24 -5.22
N GLU A 75 -71.59 -95.44 -4.45
CA GLU A 75 -72.36 -94.33 -3.84
C GLU A 75 -71.53 -93.55 -2.82
N LEU A 76 -70.79 -94.23 -1.94
CA LEU A 76 -69.90 -93.60 -0.96
C LEU A 76 -68.73 -92.86 -1.63
N GLU A 77 -68.14 -93.44 -2.69
CA GLU A 77 -67.07 -92.78 -3.45
C GLU A 77 -67.61 -91.54 -4.20
N GLN A 78 -68.83 -91.60 -4.74
CA GLN A 78 -69.49 -90.43 -5.33
C GLN A 78 -69.84 -89.38 -4.27
N GLN A 79 -70.27 -89.77 -3.07
CA GLN A 79 -70.52 -88.84 -1.97
C GLN A 79 -69.23 -88.14 -1.54
N LEU A 80 -68.14 -88.89 -1.33
CA LEU A 80 -66.85 -88.31 -0.95
C LEU A 80 -66.30 -87.37 -2.05
N ARG A 81 -66.45 -87.74 -3.33
CA ARG A 81 -66.08 -86.85 -4.45
C ARG A 81 -66.88 -85.56 -4.45
N ARG A 82 -68.20 -85.62 -4.19
CA ARG A 82 -69.03 -84.41 -4.07
C ARG A 82 -68.63 -83.56 -2.87
N GLU A 83 -68.36 -84.16 -1.72
CA GLU A 83 -67.90 -83.43 -0.53
C GLU A 83 -66.53 -82.78 -0.76
N VAL A 84 -65.60 -83.45 -1.44
CA VAL A 84 -64.28 -82.87 -1.79
C VAL A 84 -64.45 -81.73 -2.80
N GLU A 85 -65.27 -81.89 -3.84
CA GLU A 85 -65.57 -80.80 -4.78
C GLU A 85 -66.23 -79.60 -4.09
N GLU A 86 -67.16 -79.83 -3.16
CA GLU A 86 -67.77 -78.77 -2.36
C GLU A 86 -66.76 -78.07 -1.46
N ARG A 87 -65.85 -78.81 -0.82
CA ARG A 87 -64.76 -78.27 0.00
C ARG A 87 -63.78 -77.45 -0.85
N GLU A 88 -63.40 -77.96 -2.03
CA GLU A 88 -62.52 -77.25 -2.96
C GLU A 88 -63.18 -75.97 -3.49
N GLN A 89 -64.47 -76.01 -3.80
CA GLN A 89 -65.23 -74.81 -4.18
C GLN A 89 -65.36 -73.82 -3.02
N GLN A 90 -65.48 -74.29 -1.78
CA GLN A 90 -65.48 -73.42 -0.61
C GLN A 90 -64.13 -72.75 -0.41
N VAL A 91 -63.03 -73.50 -0.46
CA VAL A 91 -61.67 -72.93 -0.34
C VAL A 91 -61.37 -71.94 -1.46
N ARG A 92 -61.80 -72.23 -2.70
CA ARG A 92 -61.65 -71.29 -3.82
C ARG A 92 -62.43 -69.98 -3.57
N ARG A 93 -63.66 -70.06 -3.08
CA ARG A 93 -64.46 -68.88 -2.73
C ARG A 93 -63.83 -68.06 -1.60
N GLU A 94 -63.34 -68.73 -0.56
CA GLU A 94 -62.64 -68.07 0.55
C GLU A 94 -61.33 -67.40 0.07
N ALA A 95 -60.55 -68.07 -0.77
CA ALA A 95 -59.33 -67.52 -1.36
C ALA A 95 -59.60 -66.30 -2.25
N GLU A 96 -60.69 -66.31 -3.04
CA GLU A 96 -61.11 -65.17 -3.85
C GLU A 96 -61.46 -63.95 -3.00
N VAL A 97 -62.15 -64.14 -1.87
CA VAL A 97 -62.48 -63.06 -0.92
C VAL A 97 -61.22 -62.46 -0.31
N VAL A 98 -60.28 -63.29 0.14
CA VAL A 98 -59.00 -62.81 0.72
C VAL A 98 -58.18 -62.05 -0.32
N LEU A 99 -58.11 -62.54 -1.57
CA LEU A 99 -57.44 -61.84 -2.66
C LEU A 99 -58.13 -60.52 -3.05
N ALA A 100 -59.46 -60.46 -2.98
CA ALA A 100 -60.21 -59.22 -3.20
C ALA A 100 -59.91 -58.20 -2.10
N GLN A 101 -59.96 -58.60 -0.83
CA GLN A 101 -59.61 -57.74 0.31
C GLN A 101 -58.16 -57.25 0.25
N HIS A 102 -57.22 -58.12 -0.11
CA HIS A 102 -55.81 -57.73 -0.25
C HIS A 102 -55.60 -56.71 -1.38
N ARG A 103 -56.29 -56.88 -2.52
CA ARG A 103 -56.25 -55.91 -3.63
C ARG A 103 -56.85 -54.57 -3.23
N GLU A 104 -57.95 -54.58 -2.50
CA GLU A 104 -58.59 -53.36 -2.01
C GLU A 104 -57.68 -52.61 -1.02
N GLN A 105 -57.04 -53.34 -0.09
CA GLN A 105 -56.06 -52.78 0.83
C GLN A 105 -54.84 -52.19 0.08
N GLN A 106 -54.29 -52.90 -0.90
CA GLN A 106 -53.18 -52.38 -1.72
C GLN A 106 -53.55 -51.07 -2.44
N VAL A 107 -54.76 -50.96 -2.98
CA VAL A 107 -55.23 -49.73 -3.63
C VAL A 107 -55.34 -48.60 -2.61
N GLN A 108 -55.88 -48.87 -1.42
CA GLN A 108 -55.96 -47.86 -0.35
C GLN A 108 -54.57 -47.37 0.10
N ASP A 109 -53.62 -48.29 0.27
CA ASP A 109 -52.25 -47.96 0.67
C ASP A 109 -51.54 -47.10 -0.40
N ILE A 110 -51.74 -47.41 -1.69
CA ILE A 110 -51.21 -46.62 -2.81
C ILE A 110 -51.80 -45.21 -2.81
N LEU A 111 -53.12 -45.08 -2.62
CA LEU A 111 -53.78 -43.77 -2.58
C LEU A 111 -53.31 -42.92 -1.38
N GLN A 112 -53.14 -43.54 -0.20
CA GLN A 112 -52.59 -42.85 0.97
C GLN A 112 -51.15 -42.40 0.73
N TYR A 113 -50.33 -43.24 0.09
CA TYR A 113 -48.97 -42.88 -0.28
C TYR A 113 -48.93 -41.71 -1.27
N GLN A 114 -49.79 -41.72 -2.30
CA GLN A 114 -49.91 -40.61 -3.25
C GLN A 114 -50.35 -39.31 -2.59
N HIS A 115 -51.29 -39.36 -1.64
CA HIS A 115 -51.72 -38.19 -0.89
C HIS A 115 -50.58 -37.58 -0.08
N ARG A 116 -49.83 -38.41 0.66
CA ARG A 116 -48.65 -37.94 1.42
C ARG A 116 -47.60 -37.28 0.52
N LEU A 117 -47.30 -37.90 -0.62
CA LEU A 117 -46.38 -37.31 -1.60
C LEU A 117 -46.85 -35.95 -2.13
N GLN A 118 -48.16 -35.79 -2.37
CA GLN A 118 -48.72 -34.52 -2.80
C GLN A 118 -48.64 -33.45 -1.69
N GLU A 119 -48.89 -33.83 -0.44
CA GLU A 119 -48.77 -32.92 0.70
C GLU A 119 -47.31 -32.46 0.91
N GLU A 120 -46.36 -33.38 0.85
CA GLU A 120 -44.92 -33.09 0.93
C GLU A 120 -44.47 -32.17 -0.22
N ALA A 121 -44.91 -32.45 -1.45
CA ALA A 121 -44.61 -31.60 -2.60
C ALA A 121 -45.19 -30.18 -2.45
N GLN A 122 -46.40 -30.05 -1.91
CA GLN A 122 -47.02 -28.76 -1.63
C GLN A 122 -46.30 -28.00 -0.52
N GLN A 123 -45.84 -28.69 0.53
CA GLN A 123 -45.06 -28.08 1.60
C GLN A 123 -43.73 -27.55 1.07
N LEU A 124 -43.00 -28.37 0.31
CA LEU A 124 -41.73 -27.96 -0.30
C LEU A 124 -41.91 -26.75 -1.23
N ALA A 125 -42.98 -26.73 -2.02
CA ALA A 125 -43.28 -25.59 -2.90
C ALA A 125 -43.56 -24.30 -2.10
N ARG A 126 -44.24 -24.39 -0.95
CA ARG A 126 -44.48 -23.24 -0.06
C ARG A 126 -43.19 -22.73 0.57
N GLU A 127 -42.34 -23.63 1.03
CA GLU A 127 -41.03 -23.27 1.61
C GLU A 127 -40.14 -22.59 0.57
N GLN A 128 -40.08 -23.13 -0.65
CA GLN A 128 -39.35 -22.50 -1.76
C GLN A 128 -39.91 -21.11 -2.11
N ALA A 129 -41.23 -20.94 -2.09
CA ALA A 129 -41.84 -19.63 -2.35
C ALA A 129 -41.46 -18.58 -1.29
N ILE A 130 -41.43 -18.97 -0.01
CA ILE A 130 -40.98 -18.11 1.10
C ILE A 130 -39.51 -17.73 0.92
N GLU A 131 -38.67 -18.71 0.58
CA GLU A 131 -37.24 -18.52 0.36
C GLU A 131 -36.97 -17.52 -0.76
N VAL A 132 -37.64 -17.70 -1.91
CA VAL A 132 -37.54 -16.77 -3.05
C VAL A 132 -37.98 -15.37 -2.66
N GLN A 133 -39.06 -15.25 -1.87
CA GLN A 133 -39.55 -13.95 -1.42
C GLN A 133 -38.55 -13.27 -0.46
N ARG A 134 -37.90 -14.03 0.43
CA ARG A 134 -36.85 -13.52 1.31
C ARG A 134 -35.64 -13.02 0.51
N LEU A 135 -35.17 -13.82 -0.45
CA LEU A 135 -34.04 -13.44 -1.31
C LEU A 135 -34.37 -12.19 -2.15
N ALA A 136 -35.61 -12.05 -2.64
CA ALA A 136 -36.03 -10.86 -3.35
C ALA A 136 -36.03 -9.60 -2.46
N GLN A 137 -36.43 -9.73 -1.19
CA GLN A 137 -36.36 -8.62 -0.22
C GLN A 137 -34.91 -8.25 0.12
N GLU A 138 -34.04 -9.24 0.30
CA GLU A 138 -32.61 -9.01 0.53
C GLU A 138 -31.96 -8.31 -0.67
N ASP A 139 -32.29 -8.72 -1.90
CA ASP A 139 -31.78 -8.06 -3.11
C ASP A 139 -32.29 -6.62 -3.23
N GLN A 140 -33.57 -6.37 -2.90
CA GLN A 140 -34.11 -5.01 -2.87
C GLN A 140 -33.36 -4.14 -1.86
N GLN A 141 -33.14 -4.63 -0.63
CA GLN A 141 -32.39 -3.89 0.39
C GLN A 141 -30.95 -3.61 -0.06
N ARG A 142 -30.29 -4.58 -0.70
CA ARG A 142 -28.94 -4.39 -1.26
C ARG A 142 -28.91 -3.28 -2.31
N ARG A 143 -29.89 -3.23 -3.20
CA ARG A 143 -30.01 -2.17 -4.22
C ARG A 143 -30.24 -0.80 -3.59
N GLU A 144 -31.08 -0.72 -2.56
CA GLU A 144 -31.33 0.55 -1.84
C GLU A 144 -30.06 1.05 -1.12
N ILE A 145 -29.31 0.16 -0.46
CA ILE A 145 -28.03 0.48 0.17
C ILE A 145 -27.01 0.97 -0.88
N GLU A 146 -26.96 0.31 -2.04
CA GLU A 146 -26.03 0.69 -3.11
C GLU A 146 -26.35 2.08 -3.68
N VAL A 147 -27.63 2.40 -3.91
CA VAL A 147 -28.05 3.73 -4.35
C VAL A 147 -27.67 4.80 -3.33
N GLU A 148 -27.90 4.53 -2.04
CA GLU A 148 -27.55 5.47 -0.97
C GLU A 148 -26.02 5.67 -0.86
N ARG A 149 -25.24 4.59 -0.99
CA ARG A 149 -23.77 4.67 -1.05
C ARG A 149 -23.29 5.53 -2.21
N GLN A 150 -23.88 5.36 -3.39
CA GLN A 150 -23.56 6.19 -4.56
C GLN A 150 -23.91 7.65 -4.34
N ARG A 151 -25.06 7.94 -3.72
CA ARG A 151 -25.46 9.31 -3.36
C ARG A 151 -24.44 9.96 -2.41
N VAL A 152 -24.09 9.28 -1.32
CA VAL A 152 -23.10 9.76 -0.35
C VAL A 152 -21.73 9.97 -1.02
N ALA A 153 -21.30 9.06 -1.89
CA ALA A 153 -20.05 9.20 -2.63
C ALA A 153 -20.05 10.43 -3.56
N GLN A 154 -21.18 10.70 -4.23
CA GLN A 154 -21.35 11.89 -5.07
C GLN A 154 -21.31 13.19 -4.25
N GLU A 155 -21.99 13.23 -3.11
CA GLU A 155 -21.98 14.40 -2.22
C GLU A 155 -20.57 14.65 -1.66
N GLN A 156 -19.84 13.61 -1.25
CA GLN A 156 -18.45 13.73 -0.81
C GLN A 156 -17.51 14.21 -1.92
N LEU A 157 -17.74 13.79 -3.17
CA LEU A 157 -16.97 14.29 -4.31
C LEU A 157 -17.26 15.77 -4.56
N GLN A 158 -18.53 16.19 -4.52
CA GLN A 158 -18.89 17.60 -4.67
C GLN A 158 -18.28 18.47 -3.57
N MET A 159 -18.32 18.02 -2.33
CA MET A 159 -17.71 18.73 -1.20
C MET A 159 -16.20 18.92 -1.40
N ARG A 160 -15.47 17.86 -1.81
CA ARG A 160 -14.03 17.95 -2.10
C ARG A 160 -13.73 18.92 -3.24
N LEU A 161 -14.52 18.90 -4.31
CA LEU A 161 -14.36 19.84 -5.41
C LEU A 161 -14.61 21.29 -4.97
N GLU A 162 -15.59 21.51 -4.10
CA GLU A 162 -15.86 22.84 -3.55
C GLU A 162 -14.73 23.33 -2.64
N GLU A 163 -14.20 22.47 -1.78
CA GLU A 163 -13.01 22.76 -0.96
C GLU A 163 -11.80 23.15 -1.82
N GLU A 164 -11.53 22.40 -2.91
CA GLU A 164 -10.45 22.74 -3.83
C GLU A 164 -10.69 24.09 -4.52
N ARG A 165 -11.93 24.40 -4.92
CA ARG A 165 -12.28 25.70 -5.50
C ARG A 165 -12.09 26.85 -4.50
N VAL A 166 -12.39 26.63 -3.22
CA VAL A 166 -12.15 27.62 -2.17
C VAL A 166 -10.64 27.81 -1.96
N ARG A 167 -9.87 26.72 -1.84
CA ARG A 167 -8.41 26.78 -1.71
C ARG A 167 -7.75 27.51 -2.87
N TYR A 168 -8.19 27.23 -4.09
CA TYR A 168 -7.67 27.90 -5.28
C TYR A 168 -7.94 29.41 -5.26
N ARG A 169 -9.17 29.83 -4.87
CA ARG A 169 -9.49 31.25 -4.71
C ARG A 169 -8.64 31.92 -3.63
N GLN A 170 -8.46 31.27 -2.49
CA GLN A 170 -7.59 31.79 -1.41
C GLN A 170 -6.15 31.94 -1.87
N GLN A 171 -5.58 30.95 -2.57
CA GLN A 171 -4.24 31.05 -3.13
C GLN A 171 -4.11 32.22 -4.13
N GLN A 172 -5.11 32.44 -4.98
CA GLN A 172 -5.09 33.58 -5.90
C GLN A 172 -5.14 34.92 -5.17
N GLU A 173 -5.96 35.05 -4.12
CA GLU A 173 -6.02 36.28 -3.32
C GLU A 173 -4.72 36.52 -2.55
N GLU A 174 -4.14 35.50 -1.93
CA GLU A 174 -2.84 35.60 -1.27
C GLU A 174 -1.72 35.98 -2.24
N GLN A 175 -1.75 35.44 -3.46
CA GLN A 175 -0.77 35.79 -4.48
C GLN A 175 -0.96 37.24 -4.95
N ARG A 176 -2.22 37.69 -5.10
CA ARG A 176 -2.52 39.09 -5.43
C ARG A 176 -2.01 40.04 -4.34
N LEU A 177 -2.29 39.74 -3.08
CA LEU A 177 -1.82 40.53 -1.93
C LEU A 177 -0.29 40.58 -1.85
N ARG A 178 0.39 39.44 -2.06
CA ARG A 178 1.86 39.39 -2.12
C ARG A 178 2.43 40.27 -3.23
N ASN A 179 1.81 40.26 -4.41
CA ASN A 179 2.23 41.11 -5.52
C ASN A 179 2.00 42.60 -5.22
N GLU A 180 0.83 42.95 -4.68
CA GLU A 180 0.52 44.33 -4.26
C GLU A 180 1.51 44.83 -3.19
N GLU A 181 1.88 43.99 -2.22
CA GLU A 181 2.86 44.33 -1.19
C GLU A 181 4.27 44.52 -1.78
N GLN A 182 4.70 43.63 -2.69
CA GLN A 182 5.97 43.78 -3.40
C GLN A 182 6.02 45.07 -4.22
N GLU A 183 4.94 45.41 -4.93
CA GLU A 183 4.84 46.67 -5.65
C GLU A 183 4.91 47.89 -4.72
N ALA A 184 4.23 47.83 -3.56
CA ALA A 184 4.28 48.92 -2.57
C ALA A 184 5.69 49.11 -2.01
N ARG A 185 6.40 48.02 -1.68
CA ARG A 185 7.80 48.05 -1.24
C ARG A 185 8.71 48.65 -2.30
N TYR A 186 8.53 48.26 -3.56
CA TYR A 186 9.30 48.80 -4.67
C TYR A 186 9.06 50.32 -4.86
N ARG A 187 7.80 50.77 -4.77
CA ARG A 187 7.45 52.20 -4.84
C ARG A 187 8.08 53.01 -3.70
N MET A 188 8.05 52.47 -2.48
CA MET A 188 8.71 53.06 -1.31
C MET A 188 10.22 53.19 -1.53
N GLN A 189 10.88 52.14 -2.00
CA GLN A 189 12.31 52.15 -2.27
C GLN A 189 12.69 53.18 -3.34
N GLN A 190 11.90 53.31 -4.42
CA GLN A 190 12.10 54.35 -5.43
C GLN A 190 11.91 55.76 -4.87
N GLN A 191 10.96 55.96 -3.96
CA GLN A 191 10.77 57.26 -3.32
C GLN A 191 11.96 57.62 -2.43
N GLU A 192 12.47 56.66 -1.66
CA GLU A 192 13.64 56.86 -0.82
C GLU A 192 14.89 57.17 -1.66
N GLN A 193 15.12 56.44 -2.76
CA GLN A 193 16.22 56.74 -3.68
C GLN A 193 16.14 58.16 -4.24
N ARG A 194 14.95 58.59 -4.69
CA ARG A 194 14.75 59.97 -5.18
C ARG A 194 15.04 61.01 -4.10
N LEU A 195 14.63 60.76 -2.85
CA LEU A 195 14.92 61.66 -1.74
C LEU A 195 16.42 61.73 -1.44
N ARG A 196 17.12 60.59 -1.47
CA ARG A 196 18.58 60.54 -1.31
C ARG A 196 19.31 61.29 -2.42
N GLU A 197 18.89 61.12 -3.68
CA GLU A 197 19.45 61.85 -4.82
C GLU A 197 19.22 63.37 -4.69
N GLN A 198 18.00 63.79 -4.31
CA GLN A 198 17.71 65.21 -4.06
C GLN A 198 18.57 65.77 -2.93
N HIS A 199 18.79 65.00 -1.86
CA HIS A 199 19.66 65.41 -0.77
C HIS A 199 21.12 65.58 -1.23
N LEU A 200 21.65 64.60 -1.98
CA LEU A 200 23.00 64.68 -2.54
C LEU A 200 23.15 65.86 -3.51
N GLN A 201 22.14 66.12 -4.36
CA GLN A 201 22.14 67.28 -5.25
C GLN A 201 22.18 68.61 -4.48
N ARG A 202 21.42 68.71 -3.38
CA ARG A 202 21.45 69.90 -2.52
C ARG A 202 22.82 70.08 -1.86
N GLN A 203 23.41 69.01 -1.35
CA GLN A 203 24.75 69.06 -0.76
C GLN A 203 25.80 69.48 -1.80
N ALA A 204 25.76 68.89 -3.00
CA ALA A 204 26.66 69.27 -4.10
C ALA A 204 26.51 70.75 -4.48
N ALA A 205 25.28 71.27 -4.53
CA ALA A 205 25.03 72.68 -4.82
C ALA A 205 25.59 73.62 -3.75
N ILE A 206 25.51 73.24 -2.46
CA ILE A 206 26.11 74.01 -1.36
C ILE A 206 27.63 74.05 -1.51
N VAL A 207 28.26 72.89 -1.69
CA VAL A 207 29.71 72.78 -1.87
C VAL A 207 30.18 73.59 -3.09
N GLN A 208 29.42 73.54 -4.20
CA GLN A 208 29.73 74.33 -5.39
C GLN A 208 29.65 75.84 -5.12
N GLN A 209 28.64 76.29 -4.38
CA GLN A 209 28.50 77.71 -4.02
C GLN A 209 29.63 78.18 -3.09
N GLU A 210 30.09 77.34 -2.17
CA GLU A 210 31.23 77.64 -1.30
C GLU A 210 32.53 77.76 -2.11
N LEU A 211 32.75 76.86 -3.07
CA LEU A 211 33.91 76.90 -3.96
C LEU A 211 33.92 78.18 -4.80
N GLU A 212 32.79 78.54 -5.43
CA GLU A 212 32.66 79.79 -6.21
C GLU A 212 32.87 81.03 -5.33
N LEU A 213 32.45 81.00 -4.07
CA LEU A 213 32.72 82.09 -3.14
C LEU A 213 34.21 82.19 -2.83
N GLN A 214 34.88 81.06 -2.61
CA GLN A 214 36.31 81.00 -2.31
C GLN A 214 37.14 81.52 -3.50
N GLU A 215 36.84 81.10 -4.72
CA GLU A 215 37.51 81.58 -5.94
C GLU A 215 37.38 83.11 -6.07
N ARG A 216 36.18 83.68 -5.85
CA ARG A 216 36.01 85.15 -5.88
C ARG A 216 36.78 85.87 -4.79
N LEU A 217 36.90 85.29 -3.60
CA LEU A 217 37.68 85.88 -2.51
C LEU A 217 39.17 85.84 -2.83
N GLU A 218 39.66 84.76 -3.46
CA GLU A 218 41.03 84.64 -3.95
C GLU A 218 41.31 85.66 -5.05
N GLU A 219 40.42 85.79 -6.05
CA GLU A 219 40.52 86.82 -7.10
C GLU A 219 40.53 88.25 -6.53
N GLN A 220 39.70 88.54 -5.53
CA GLN A 220 39.69 89.84 -4.85
C GLN A 220 41.00 90.09 -4.10
N ALA A 221 41.50 89.09 -3.36
CA ALA A 221 42.76 89.20 -2.65
C ALA A 221 43.96 89.37 -3.60
N GLU A 222 43.95 88.73 -4.77
CA GLU A 222 44.96 88.94 -5.81
C GLU A 222 44.86 90.33 -6.42
N ALA A 223 43.65 90.82 -6.70
CA ALA A 223 43.43 92.17 -7.21
C ALA A 223 43.89 93.25 -6.21
N GLU A 224 43.65 93.05 -4.91
CA GLU A 224 44.14 93.93 -3.85
C GLU A 224 45.67 93.90 -3.76
N ARG A 225 46.30 92.72 -3.80
CA ARG A 225 47.77 92.59 -3.83
C ARG A 225 48.37 93.30 -5.03
N LEU A 226 47.79 93.13 -6.22
CA LEU A 226 48.22 93.81 -7.44
C LEU A 226 48.04 95.33 -7.33
N ALA A 227 46.93 95.80 -6.75
CA ALA A 227 46.69 97.22 -6.51
C ALA A 227 47.69 97.82 -5.52
N GLU A 228 48.07 97.08 -4.47
CA GLU A 228 49.09 97.48 -3.51
C GLU A 228 50.49 97.52 -4.15
N ILE A 229 50.86 96.52 -4.95
CA ILE A 229 52.11 96.54 -5.73
C ILE A 229 52.12 97.76 -6.67
N ASN A 230 51.03 98.03 -7.37
CA ASN A 230 50.93 99.19 -8.27
C ASN A 230 51.04 100.52 -7.51
N ARG A 231 50.41 100.63 -6.33
CA ARG A 231 50.51 101.81 -5.46
C ARG A 231 51.94 102.00 -4.95
N MET A 232 52.60 100.93 -4.52
CA MET A 232 54.01 100.95 -4.11
C MET A 232 54.93 101.34 -5.28
N MET A 233 54.67 100.84 -6.50
CA MET A 233 55.41 101.26 -7.70
C MET A 233 55.18 102.72 -8.06
N GLU A 234 53.97 103.26 -7.85
CA GLU A 234 53.66 104.66 -8.09
C GLU A 234 54.27 105.57 -7.01
N GLU A 235 54.25 105.16 -5.74
CA GLU A 235 54.98 105.83 -4.65
C GLU A 235 56.48 105.88 -4.93
N TRP A 236 57.08 104.74 -5.33
CA TRP A 236 58.47 104.67 -5.77
C TRP A 236 58.75 105.57 -6.97
N ARG A 237 57.82 105.66 -7.93
CA ARG A 237 57.92 106.54 -9.10
C ARG A 237 57.88 108.02 -8.71
N VAL A 238 57.04 108.40 -7.76
CA VAL A 238 56.96 109.77 -7.21
C VAL A 238 58.22 110.11 -6.39
N GLU A 239 58.73 109.18 -5.57
CA GLU A 239 59.99 109.34 -4.84
C GLU A 239 61.22 109.50 -5.77
N GLN A 240 61.21 108.82 -6.93
CA GLN A 240 62.21 109.02 -7.97
C GLN A 240 62.06 110.38 -8.67
N GLN A 241 60.85 110.91 -8.75
CA GLN A 241 60.55 112.20 -9.39
C GLN A 241 60.83 113.41 -8.46
N GLU A 242 60.77 113.24 -7.13
CA GLU A 242 61.25 114.23 -6.14
C GLU A 242 62.78 114.23 -5.96
N ASN A 243 63.48 113.18 -6.39
CA ASN A 243 64.95 113.08 -6.35
C ASN A 243 65.65 113.58 -7.63
N LEU A 244 64.95 114.33 -8.51
CA LEU A 244 65.50 114.91 -9.73
C LEU A 244 65.44 116.46 -9.71
N ASP A 245 66.09 117.06 -8.72
CA ASP A 245 66.71 118.40 -8.81
C ASP A 245 68.23 118.22 -8.68
N PHE A 246 68.89 117.68 -9.69
CA PHE A 246 70.20 118.14 -10.17
C PHE A 246 70.55 117.47 -11.51
N ASP A 247 71.08 118.29 -12.40
CA ASP A 247 71.28 118.09 -13.83
C ASP A 247 72.10 116.85 -14.24
N GLU A 248 71.62 116.18 -15.30
CA GLU A 248 72.27 115.83 -16.59
C GLU A 248 73.82 115.79 -16.72
N PRO A 249 74.40 115.19 -17.79
CA PRO A 249 73.90 114.14 -18.70
C PRO A 249 74.96 113.04 -19.04
N ASN A 250 74.46 111.82 -19.26
CA ASN A 250 74.61 111.03 -20.50
C ASN A 250 76.03 110.71 -21.02
N GLN A 251 76.40 109.42 -21.08
CA GLN A 251 76.47 108.65 -22.34
C GLN A 251 77.14 107.25 -22.20
N VAL A 252 76.31 106.22 -22.44
CA VAL A 252 76.43 105.24 -23.56
C VAL A 252 77.31 103.98 -23.41
N LEU A 253 76.57 102.85 -23.32
CA LEU A 253 76.74 101.52 -23.96
C LEU A 253 77.87 100.61 -23.45
N ASP A 254 77.74 99.29 -23.37
CA ASP A 254 76.64 98.33 -23.57
C ASP A 254 77.13 96.98 -23.01
N GLU A 255 76.19 96.06 -22.80
CA GLU A 255 76.36 94.59 -22.83
C GLU A 255 77.30 93.94 -21.79
N ASP A 256 76.72 93.40 -20.71
CA ASP A 256 77.15 92.14 -20.06
C ASP A 256 76.33 91.88 -18.78
N LEU A 257 75.23 91.11 -18.86
CA LEU A 257 74.71 90.35 -17.70
C LEU A 257 73.76 89.22 -18.12
N ASP A 258 74.23 88.40 -19.06
CA ASP A 258 73.83 86.99 -19.15
C ASP A 258 74.70 86.18 -18.19
N ASN A 259 74.26 86.02 -16.93
CA ASN A 259 74.59 84.84 -16.12
C ASN A 259 73.91 84.88 -14.75
N HIS A 260 73.49 83.69 -14.31
CA HIS A 260 72.95 83.31 -12.97
C HIS A 260 71.45 83.48 -12.73
N PHE A 261 70.65 82.49 -13.14
CA PHE A 261 70.12 81.46 -12.22
C PHE A 261 69.15 80.51 -12.97
N GLU A 262 69.67 79.73 -13.91
CA GLU A 262 69.05 78.45 -14.29
C GLU A 262 69.95 77.33 -13.75
N GLN A 263 69.72 76.89 -12.51
CA GLN A 263 70.25 75.63 -12.00
C GLN A 263 69.21 74.94 -11.11
N ASN A 264 68.99 73.66 -11.44
CA ASN A 264 68.31 72.62 -10.66
C ASN A 264 66.79 72.48 -10.83
N LEU A 265 66.39 72.19 -12.07
CA LEU A 265 65.48 71.07 -12.33
C LEU A 265 66.19 69.75 -11.97
N ASP A 266 65.45 68.83 -11.37
CA ASP A 266 65.82 67.45 -10.99
C ASP A 266 66.73 67.25 -9.77
N GLN A 267 66.11 67.26 -8.57
CA GLN A 267 66.40 66.24 -7.55
C GLN A 267 65.40 66.30 -6.37
N LEU A 268 65.06 65.09 -5.86
CA LEU A 268 64.35 64.75 -4.60
C LEU A 268 62.82 64.67 -4.75
N GLU A 269 62.14 63.54 -4.53
CA GLU A 269 62.45 62.41 -3.66
C GLU A 269 61.74 61.12 -4.12
N ARG A 270 62.54 60.03 -4.18
CA ARG A 270 62.07 58.64 -4.11
C ARG A 270 61.89 58.29 -2.63
N GLU A 271 60.78 57.62 -2.31
CA GLU A 271 60.60 56.40 -1.48
C GLU A 271 61.65 56.06 -0.39
N PRO A 272 61.24 55.49 0.79
CA PRO A 272 60.74 54.11 0.78
C PRO A 272 59.77 53.66 1.90
N GLU A 273 59.20 52.47 1.66
CA GLU A 273 58.57 51.54 2.61
C GLU A 273 59.58 51.00 3.64
N ASN A 274 59.20 50.81 4.92
CA ASN A 274 59.10 49.49 5.59
C ASN A 274 58.79 49.58 7.12
N GLU A 275 57.81 48.76 7.53
CA GLU A 275 57.78 47.82 8.66
C GLU A 275 58.18 48.16 10.14
N ASN A 276 57.19 47.85 11.01
CA ASN A 276 57.24 47.12 12.31
C ASN A 276 57.79 47.78 13.59
N GLY A 277 56.95 47.76 14.65
CA GLY A 277 57.37 47.26 15.97
C GLY A 277 57.01 48.07 17.24
N GLU A 278 56.04 47.53 18.01
CA GLU A 278 56.07 47.36 19.49
C GLU A 278 55.57 48.47 20.46
N ASN A 279 54.37 48.20 21.02
CA ASN A 279 53.92 48.14 22.43
C ASN A 279 54.51 49.04 23.55
N GLU A 280 53.62 49.64 24.35
CA GLU A 280 53.40 49.41 25.81
C GLU A 280 52.39 50.46 26.36
N GLU A 281 51.18 50.02 26.76
CA GLU A 281 50.69 49.93 28.16
C GLU A 281 50.56 51.26 28.95
N ASN A 282 49.31 51.66 29.24
CA ASN A 282 48.81 51.64 30.63
C ASN A 282 47.29 51.88 30.73
N GLN A 283 46.67 51.06 31.56
CA GLN A 283 45.27 51.04 32.00
C GLN A 283 45.06 51.97 33.21
N ASP A 284 43.80 51.96 33.70
CA ASP A 284 43.29 52.40 35.01
C ASP A 284 42.80 53.86 35.11
N ASN A 285 41.63 54.19 35.65
CA ASN A 285 40.47 53.43 36.16
C ASN A 285 39.35 54.42 36.53
N GLN A 286 38.12 53.91 36.60
CA GLN A 286 36.98 54.32 37.46
C GLN A 286 36.21 55.62 37.10
N ASN A 287 34.89 55.68 36.83
CA ASN A 287 33.65 54.99 37.26
C ASN A 287 32.82 55.88 38.21
N GLU A 288 31.67 56.39 37.74
CA GLU A 288 30.55 56.96 38.54
C GLU A 288 29.27 56.97 37.67
N GLN A 289 28.36 56.00 37.88
CA GLN A 289 26.98 56.16 38.42
C GLN A 289 26.04 57.00 37.52
N ASN A 290 25.14 56.38 36.72
CA ASN A 290 23.76 55.90 37.01
C ASN A 290 22.67 56.94 36.70
N GLU A 291 21.50 56.43 36.24
CA GLU A 291 20.21 57.11 35.95
C GLU A 291 20.15 57.64 34.49
N ASP A 292 19.32 57.15 33.56
CA ASP A 292 17.90 56.82 33.66
C ASP A 292 17.45 55.69 32.70
N GLU A 293 16.42 55.02 33.18
CA GLU A 293 15.64 53.91 32.66
C GLU A 293 14.60 54.39 31.63
N TYR A 294 14.67 53.93 30.38
CA TYR A 294 13.52 53.92 29.46
C TYR A 294 13.53 52.67 28.58
N GLU A 295 12.42 51.94 28.65
CA GLU A 295 12.11 50.70 27.97
C GLU A 295 12.34 50.79 26.44
N HIS A 296 13.19 49.90 25.92
CA HIS A 296 13.19 49.57 24.50
C HIS A 296 12.70 48.13 24.36
N ASP A 297 11.45 48.00 23.91
CA ASP A 297 10.90 46.79 23.35
C ASP A 297 11.89 46.23 22.32
N GLU A 298 12.38 45.02 22.56
CA GLU A 298 13.05 44.20 21.54
C GLU A 298 12.03 43.94 20.41
N GLU A 299 12.04 44.80 19.40
CA GLU A 299 11.50 44.48 18.08
C GLU A 299 12.23 43.23 17.59
N ALA A 300 11.52 42.10 17.64
CA ALA A 300 11.94 40.86 17.03
C ALA A 300 12.28 41.14 15.57
N GLN A 301 13.57 41.07 15.23
CA GLN A 301 14.01 41.15 13.84
C GLN A 301 13.24 40.11 13.02
N PRO A 302 12.65 40.48 11.87
CA PRO A 302 12.03 39.50 11.00
C PRO A 302 13.10 38.49 10.56
N PRO A 303 12.76 37.19 10.43
CA PRO A 303 13.72 36.20 9.95
C PRO A 303 14.28 36.66 8.60
N PRO A 304 15.59 36.51 8.36
CA PRO A 304 16.18 36.91 7.08
C PRO A 304 15.44 36.21 5.93
N PRO A 305 15.31 36.86 4.76
CA PRO A 305 14.64 36.28 3.61
C PRO A 305 15.29 34.93 3.26
N PRO A 306 14.52 33.96 2.70
CA PRO A 306 15.08 32.68 2.30
C PRO A 306 16.23 32.95 1.34
N GLN A 307 17.44 32.62 1.80
CA GLN A 307 18.63 32.72 0.96
C GLN A 307 18.36 31.90 -0.30
N ALA A 308 18.64 32.47 -1.47
CA ALA A 308 18.71 31.71 -2.70
C ALA A 308 19.54 30.43 -2.44
N PRO A 309 19.19 29.27 -3.01
CA PRO A 309 19.97 28.06 -2.79
C PRO A 309 21.43 28.40 -3.06
N SER A 310 22.25 28.34 -2.01
CA SER A 310 23.69 28.53 -2.09
C SER A 310 24.19 27.67 -3.24
N PRO A 311 25.08 28.17 -4.12
CA PRO A 311 25.70 27.31 -5.13
C PRO A 311 26.25 26.10 -4.39
N SER A 312 25.88 24.91 -4.84
CA SER A 312 26.32 23.65 -4.25
C SER A 312 27.81 23.76 -3.93
N PRO A 313 28.26 23.44 -2.70
CA PRO A 313 29.68 23.46 -2.42
C PRO A 313 30.39 22.65 -3.51
N PRO A 314 31.55 23.11 -4.03
CA PRO A 314 32.30 22.32 -4.98
C PRO A 314 32.47 20.92 -4.39
N PRO A 315 32.31 19.85 -5.21
CA PRO A 315 32.39 18.49 -4.70
C PRO A 315 33.68 18.38 -3.89
N LEU A 316 33.54 18.02 -2.61
CA LEU A 316 34.68 17.79 -1.75
C LEU A 316 35.64 16.85 -2.49
N PRO A 317 36.96 17.09 -2.44
CA PRO A 317 37.91 16.18 -3.07
C PRO A 317 37.58 14.76 -2.60
N PRO A 318 37.74 13.74 -3.47
CA PRO A 318 37.36 12.38 -3.12
C PRO A 318 38.19 11.92 -1.92
N HIS A 319 37.66 12.10 -0.72
CA HIS A 319 38.22 11.53 0.48
C HIS A 319 38.09 10.02 0.32
N ASN A 320 39.20 9.33 0.48
CA ASN A 320 39.24 7.89 0.38
C ASN A 320 38.21 7.34 1.40
N PRO A 321 37.21 6.53 1.00
CA PRO A 321 36.13 6.08 1.89
C PRO A 321 36.60 5.40 3.17
N ARG A 322 37.87 5.00 3.23
CA ARG A 322 38.52 4.39 4.40
C ARG A 322 38.80 5.37 5.55
N ASP A 323 38.86 6.67 5.28
CA ASP A 323 39.17 7.70 6.29
C ASP A 323 37.94 8.14 7.09
N LEU A 324 36.74 7.72 6.68
CA LEU A 324 35.49 7.95 7.41
C LEU A 324 35.30 6.88 8.49
N PRO A 325 34.73 7.23 9.67
CA PRO A 325 34.24 6.27 10.65
C PRO A 325 33.30 5.25 9.97
N PRO A 326 33.26 3.97 10.40
CA PRO A 326 32.47 2.94 9.72
C PRO A 326 31.00 3.31 9.46
N ALA A 327 30.38 4.03 10.40
CA ALA A 327 28.99 4.48 10.29
C ALA A 327 28.77 5.66 9.31
N CYS A 328 29.84 6.34 8.89
CA CYS A 328 29.80 7.48 7.96
C CYS A 328 30.29 7.11 6.55
N ARG A 329 30.70 5.85 6.33
CA ARG A 329 31.08 5.37 5.00
C ARG A 329 29.81 5.19 4.16
N PRO A 330 29.86 5.50 2.86
CA PRO A 330 28.74 5.21 1.97
C PRO A 330 28.41 3.72 2.05
N PHE A 331 27.15 3.43 2.41
CA PHE A 331 26.65 2.07 2.46
C PHE A 331 26.64 1.49 1.05
N ASN A 332 27.46 0.48 0.82
CA ASN A 332 27.50 -0.25 -0.43
C ASN A 332 27.00 -1.67 -0.18
N GLU A 333 25.84 -1.99 -0.72
CA GLU A 333 25.22 -3.31 -0.58
C GLU A 333 26.10 -4.42 -1.17
N ALA A 334 26.98 -4.09 -2.14
CA ALA A 334 27.93 -5.04 -2.72
C ALA A 334 29.07 -5.46 -1.77
N ASP A 335 29.32 -4.68 -0.70
CA ASP A 335 30.37 -4.99 0.29
C ASP A 335 29.83 -5.87 1.44
N ILE A 336 28.54 -6.23 1.40
CA ILE A 336 27.90 -7.11 2.38
C ILE A 336 27.89 -8.52 1.81
N GLU A 337 28.72 -9.40 2.37
CA GLU A 337 28.57 -10.83 2.13
C GLU A 337 27.24 -11.30 2.73
N PRO A 338 26.33 -11.90 1.93
CA PRO A 338 25.09 -12.44 2.45
C PRO A 338 25.37 -13.55 3.45
N ASP A 339 24.84 -13.43 4.67
CA ASP A 339 24.91 -14.51 5.65
C ASP A 339 24.02 -15.66 5.19
N TYR A 340 24.64 -16.71 4.65
CA TYR A 340 23.94 -17.86 4.10
C TYR A 340 23.88 -19.00 5.12
N LEU A 341 22.73 -19.14 5.76
CA LEU A 341 22.46 -20.17 6.79
C LEU A 341 22.21 -21.58 6.23
N GLY A 342 22.35 -21.77 4.91
CA GLY A 342 22.00 -23.02 4.23
C GLY A 342 20.51 -23.14 3.88
N PRO A 343 20.07 -24.30 3.36
CA PRO A 343 18.65 -24.54 3.06
C PRO A 343 17.81 -24.73 4.32
N MET A 344 16.59 -24.20 4.32
CA MET A 344 15.58 -24.42 5.36
C MET A 344 14.84 -25.75 5.10
N ASN A 345 15.52 -26.88 5.30
CA ASN A 345 15.01 -28.21 4.94
C ASN A 345 15.01 -29.21 6.09
N VAL A 346 15.36 -28.80 7.31
CA VAL A 346 15.34 -29.70 8.47
C VAL A 346 13.93 -29.74 9.06
N ILE A 347 13.31 -30.91 9.03
CA ILE A 347 11.93 -31.09 9.47
C ILE A 347 11.87 -31.32 10.98
N CYS A 348 11.04 -30.55 11.67
CA CYS A 348 10.70 -30.80 13.08
C CYS A 348 9.88 -32.08 13.21
N SER A 349 10.36 -33.03 14.03
CA SER A 349 9.70 -34.33 14.24
C SER A 349 8.32 -34.29 14.90
N HIS A 350 7.93 -33.15 15.49
CA HIS A 350 6.66 -33.00 16.21
C HIS A 350 5.57 -32.29 15.42
N CYS A 351 5.90 -31.21 14.69
CA CYS A 351 4.93 -30.37 13.98
C CYS A 351 5.20 -30.24 12.48
N ASN A 352 6.23 -30.92 11.96
CA ASN A 352 6.65 -30.89 10.55
C ASN A 352 7.07 -29.51 10.01
N ALA A 353 7.26 -28.51 10.87
CA ALA A 353 7.82 -27.22 10.48
C ALA A 353 9.24 -27.40 9.91
N LEU A 354 9.56 -26.64 8.85
CA LEU A 354 10.88 -26.57 8.25
C LEU A 354 11.75 -25.55 8.99
N HIS A 355 12.99 -25.90 9.25
CA HIS A 355 13.96 -25.10 9.98
C HIS A 355 15.32 -25.09 9.29
N PHE A 356 16.14 -24.09 9.60
CA PHE A 356 17.57 -24.11 9.31
C PHE A 356 18.31 -25.02 10.30
N ASP A 357 19.44 -25.60 9.87
CA ASP A 357 20.21 -26.51 10.72
C ASP A 357 20.72 -25.84 12.00
N CYS A 358 21.10 -24.57 11.90
CA CYS A 358 21.60 -23.76 13.01
C CYS A 358 20.54 -23.42 14.08
N GLU A 359 19.25 -23.55 13.77
CA GLU A 359 18.15 -23.31 14.73
C GLU A 359 17.93 -24.48 15.70
N LYS A 360 18.67 -25.58 15.50
CA LYS A 360 18.64 -26.73 16.40
C LYS A 360 19.10 -26.33 17.79
N LEU A 361 18.42 -26.87 18.80
CA LEU A 361 18.87 -26.73 20.18
C LEU A 361 20.17 -27.51 20.40
N ALA A 362 20.99 -27.08 21.37
CA ALA A 362 22.23 -27.80 21.71
C ALA A 362 22.02 -29.28 22.08
N ALA A 363 20.84 -29.63 22.61
CA ALA A 363 20.44 -31.01 22.94
C ALA A 363 19.88 -31.81 21.73
N SER A 364 19.97 -31.25 20.52
CA SER A 364 19.56 -31.89 19.28
C SER A 364 20.59 -32.92 18.83
N THR A 365 20.15 -33.96 18.12
CA THR A 365 21.05 -34.94 17.50
C THR A 365 20.78 -35.01 16.00
N VAL A 366 21.74 -35.54 15.23
CA VAL A 366 21.60 -35.70 13.77
C VAL A 366 20.29 -36.41 13.39
N ASN A 367 19.94 -37.46 14.13
CA ASN A 367 18.74 -38.28 13.85
C ASN A 367 17.46 -37.79 14.54
N ARG A 368 17.59 -36.85 15.49
CA ARG A 368 16.45 -36.27 16.21
C ARG A 368 16.64 -34.76 16.33
N PRO A 369 16.33 -34.02 15.26
CA PRO A 369 16.40 -32.57 15.29
C PRO A 369 15.35 -32.03 16.27
N ARG A 370 15.80 -31.19 17.23
CA ARG A 370 14.92 -30.56 18.23
C ARG A 370 14.96 -29.04 18.09
N PHE A 371 13.78 -28.43 18.12
CA PHE A 371 13.59 -26.99 17.95
C PHE A 371 12.72 -26.43 19.08
N GLY A 372 13.08 -25.25 19.59
CA GLY A 372 12.31 -24.54 20.61
C GLY A 372 11.26 -23.60 20.02
N VAL A 373 11.47 -23.15 18.78
CA VAL A 373 10.74 -22.01 18.19
C VAL A 373 9.35 -22.39 17.67
N CYS A 374 9.17 -23.59 17.13
CA CYS A 374 7.91 -23.97 16.48
C CYS A 374 6.84 -24.49 17.45
N CYS A 375 7.07 -25.64 18.07
CA CYS A 375 6.09 -26.34 18.92
C CYS A 375 6.60 -26.58 20.34
N LEU A 376 7.68 -25.89 20.71
CA LEU A 376 8.38 -26.07 21.98
C LEU A 376 8.62 -27.56 22.29
N GLN A 377 9.38 -28.22 21.40
CA GLN A 377 9.68 -29.66 21.48
C GLN A 377 8.43 -30.57 21.62
N GLY A 378 7.29 -30.17 21.03
CA GLY A 378 6.03 -30.91 21.04
C GLY A 378 5.14 -30.63 22.24
N GLN A 379 5.48 -29.67 23.11
CA GLN A 379 4.64 -29.25 24.23
C GLN A 379 3.40 -28.46 23.76
N ILE A 380 3.52 -27.78 22.61
CA ILE A 380 2.43 -27.01 22.01
C ILE A 380 1.92 -27.77 20.79
N ARG A 381 0.64 -28.15 20.82
CA ARG A 381 -0.06 -28.67 19.65
C ARG A 381 -0.63 -27.51 18.85
N LEU A 382 0.08 -27.11 17.81
CA LEU A 382 -0.43 -26.15 16.84
C LEU A 382 -1.48 -26.86 15.99
N GLU A 383 -2.70 -26.32 15.95
CA GLU A 383 -3.64 -26.78 14.94
C GLU A 383 -3.10 -26.44 13.55
N PRO A 384 -3.27 -27.33 12.55
CA PRO A 384 -2.95 -26.98 11.18
C PRO A 384 -3.68 -25.69 10.83
N PHE A 385 -2.97 -24.77 10.17
CA PHE A 385 -3.66 -23.63 9.58
C PHE A 385 -4.81 -24.20 8.74
N HIS A 386 -6.04 -23.84 9.08
CA HIS A 386 -7.13 -23.94 8.12
C HIS A 386 -6.59 -23.31 6.84
N PRO A 387 -6.82 -23.90 5.65
CA PRO A 387 -6.55 -23.19 4.42
C PRO A 387 -7.43 -21.94 4.45
N LEU A 388 -6.90 -20.86 5.02
CA LEU A 388 -7.15 -19.51 4.58
C LEU A 388 -6.98 -19.65 3.10
N ASN A 389 -8.08 -19.70 2.34
CA ASN A 389 -8.03 -19.60 0.90
C ASN A 389 -7.15 -18.38 0.66
N PRO A 390 -5.85 -18.55 0.35
CA PRO A 390 -5.07 -17.40 -0.06
C PRO A 390 -5.83 -16.96 -1.29
N ASN A 391 -6.15 -15.67 -1.40
CA ASN A 391 -6.83 -15.13 -2.58
C ASN A 391 -6.34 -15.91 -3.80
N GLU A 392 -7.23 -16.67 -4.46
CA GLU A 392 -6.84 -17.80 -5.30
C GLU A 392 -5.80 -17.37 -6.36
N ALA A 393 -5.89 -16.11 -6.77
CA ALA A 393 -4.89 -15.41 -7.57
C ALA A 393 -3.46 -15.48 -6.99
N LEU A 394 -3.25 -15.10 -5.72
CA LEU A 394 -1.95 -15.13 -5.04
C LEU A 394 -1.40 -16.56 -4.92
N ALA A 395 -2.27 -17.53 -4.62
CA ALA A 395 -1.88 -18.94 -4.58
C ALA A 395 -1.37 -19.43 -5.94
N GLN A 396 -2.01 -19.01 -7.04
CA GLN A 396 -1.57 -19.34 -8.39
C GLN A 396 -0.23 -18.68 -8.75
N TYR A 397 0.09 -17.49 -8.24
CA TYR A 397 1.43 -16.88 -8.38
C TYR A 397 2.49 -17.66 -7.60
N MET A 398 2.22 -17.99 -6.33
CA MET A 398 3.14 -18.74 -5.46
C MET A 398 3.41 -20.16 -6.00
N THR A 399 2.41 -20.82 -6.60
CA THR A 399 2.51 -22.18 -7.14
C THR A 399 2.92 -22.24 -8.62
N ARG A 400 3.32 -21.11 -9.23
CA ARG A 400 3.79 -21.01 -10.63
C ARG A 400 2.74 -21.41 -11.67
N GLN A 401 1.46 -21.21 -11.35
CA GLN A 401 0.33 -21.51 -12.23
C GLN A 401 -0.04 -20.32 -13.13
N ARG A 402 0.46 -19.11 -12.84
CA ARG A 402 0.28 -17.91 -13.68
C ARG A 402 1.49 -17.65 -14.57
N PRO A 403 1.33 -17.17 -15.82
CA PRO A 403 2.46 -16.84 -16.70
C PRO A 403 3.48 -15.87 -16.09
N GLN A 404 3.02 -14.92 -15.28
CA GLN A 404 3.84 -13.87 -14.66
C GLN A 404 4.45 -14.31 -13.30
N TRP A 405 4.52 -15.62 -13.02
CA TRP A 405 5.10 -16.09 -11.75
C TRP A 405 6.57 -15.71 -11.61
N GLN A 406 7.33 -15.61 -12.70
CA GLN A 406 8.75 -15.24 -12.66
C GLN A 406 8.94 -13.82 -12.14
N GLU A 407 8.26 -12.86 -12.77
CA GLU A 407 8.20 -11.46 -12.32
C GLU A 407 7.76 -11.35 -10.86
N PHE A 408 6.72 -12.12 -10.48
CA PHE A 408 6.24 -12.14 -9.10
C PHE A 408 7.31 -12.60 -8.09
N TYR A 409 8.12 -13.62 -8.41
CA TYR A 409 9.18 -14.10 -7.54
C TYR A 409 10.40 -13.16 -7.52
N GLU A 410 10.74 -12.55 -8.66
CA GLU A 410 11.80 -11.54 -8.76
C GLU A 410 11.47 -10.31 -7.92
N ASP A 411 10.20 -9.89 -7.94
CA ASP A 411 9.71 -8.69 -7.26
C ASP A 411 9.04 -8.97 -5.91
N ILE A 412 9.04 -10.20 -5.40
CA ILE A 412 8.31 -10.58 -4.18
C ILE A 412 8.68 -9.70 -2.97
N ARG A 413 9.96 -9.30 -2.88
CA ARG A 413 10.44 -8.39 -1.84
C ARG A 413 9.91 -6.97 -2.03
N ARG A 414 9.78 -6.50 -3.27
CA ARG A 414 9.20 -5.18 -3.59
C ARG A 414 7.71 -5.16 -3.26
N TYR A 415 6.97 -6.22 -3.60
CA TYR A 415 5.57 -6.37 -3.20
C TYR A 415 5.45 -6.40 -1.68
N ASN A 416 6.20 -7.25 -0.99
CA ASN A 416 6.19 -7.31 0.47
C ASN A 416 6.56 -5.96 1.11
N ALA A 417 7.52 -5.23 0.55
CA ALA A 417 7.91 -3.91 1.02
C ALA A 417 6.82 -2.85 0.78
N ALA A 418 6.12 -2.90 -0.36
CA ALA A 418 4.99 -2.01 -0.65
C ALA A 418 3.83 -2.23 0.34
N PHE A 419 3.65 -3.46 0.83
CA PHE A 419 2.67 -3.81 1.85
C PHE A 419 3.22 -3.79 3.29
N ALA A 420 4.51 -3.58 3.50
CA ALA A 420 5.16 -3.44 4.81
C ALA A 420 4.92 -2.05 5.42
N MET A 421 3.68 -1.55 5.31
CA MET A 421 3.29 -0.28 5.92
C MET A 421 3.27 -0.43 7.44
N ILE A 422 4.37 -0.06 8.08
CA ILE A 422 4.41 0.20 9.50
C ILE A 422 4.19 1.70 9.67
N SER A 423 2.94 2.11 9.89
CA SER A 423 2.69 3.44 10.41
C SER A 423 3.11 3.46 11.88
N VAL A 424 4.12 4.26 12.20
CA VAL A 424 4.60 4.45 13.58
C VAL A 424 3.79 5.57 14.23
N GLY A 425 2.76 5.20 15.00
CA GLY A 425 1.96 6.13 15.79
C GLY A 425 2.66 6.47 17.10
N VAL A 426 3.41 7.57 17.15
CA VAL A 426 4.15 7.99 18.35
C VAL A 426 3.57 9.29 18.91
N LYS A 427 3.37 9.33 20.23
CA LYS A 427 3.16 10.59 20.94
C LYS A 427 4.51 11.30 21.03
N LEU A 428 4.71 12.32 20.19
CA LEU A 428 5.94 13.10 20.16
C LEU A 428 6.07 13.91 21.44
N ASP A 429 7.20 13.73 22.13
CA ASP A 429 7.59 14.62 23.22
C ASP A 429 8.17 15.91 22.63
N ALA A 430 7.37 16.98 22.69
CA ALA A 430 7.75 18.30 22.18
C ALA A 430 8.97 18.90 22.90
N SER A 431 9.41 18.34 24.03
CA SER A 431 10.63 18.79 24.72
C SER A 431 11.91 18.44 23.95
N VAL A 432 11.89 17.38 23.13
CA VAL A 432 13.03 16.92 22.32
C VAL A 432 13.12 17.69 20.98
N LEU A 433 12.02 18.32 20.56
CA LEU A 433 11.89 19.03 19.28
C LEU A 433 12.42 20.48 19.29
N ARG A 434 12.87 20.99 20.45
CA ARG A 434 13.33 22.38 20.62
C ARG A 434 14.85 22.56 20.48
N GLY A 435 15.54 21.61 19.85
CA GLY A 435 16.99 21.70 19.61
C GLY A 435 17.31 22.23 18.21
N THR A 436 18.49 22.85 18.05
CA THR A 436 19.05 23.35 16.78
C THR A 436 19.76 22.26 15.95
N GLY A 437 19.69 20.99 16.36
CA GLY A 437 20.31 19.85 15.66
C GLY A 437 19.36 19.11 14.71
N ALA A 438 19.86 18.04 14.08
CA ALA A 438 19.05 17.18 13.22
C ALA A 438 17.79 16.67 13.97
N TYR A 439 16.64 16.67 13.29
CA TYR A 439 15.35 16.30 13.87
C TYR A 439 15.43 14.91 14.51
N CYS A 440 15.31 14.86 15.84
CA CYS A 440 15.32 13.63 16.62
C CYS A 440 14.00 13.52 17.38
N PHE A 441 13.36 12.35 17.32
CA PHE A 441 12.20 12.03 18.16
C PHE A 441 12.49 10.76 18.95
N LYS A 442 12.01 10.72 20.19
CA LYS A 442 12.23 9.60 21.12
C LYS A 442 10.96 8.78 21.25
N ILE A 443 11.05 7.47 21.05
CA ILE A 443 9.97 6.51 21.31
C ILE A 443 10.30 5.79 22.63
N GLN A 444 9.33 5.68 23.53
CA GLN A 444 9.42 4.87 24.74
C GLN A 444 8.30 3.82 24.77
N GLY A 445 8.66 2.57 25.05
CA GLY A 445 7.73 1.43 25.09
C GLY A 445 8.00 0.41 23.98
N GLU A 446 7.16 -0.63 23.92
CA GLU A 446 7.18 -1.62 22.85
C GLU A 446 6.51 -1.07 21.58
N LEU A 447 7.08 -1.37 20.43
CA LEU A 447 6.54 -0.97 19.13
C LEU A 447 5.57 -2.05 18.67
N HIS A 448 4.28 -1.72 18.64
CA HIS A 448 3.24 -2.64 18.16
C HIS A 448 2.85 -2.30 16.72
N HIS A 449 2.62 -3.32 15.89
CA HIS A 449 2.01 -3.13 14.57
C HIS A 449 0.56 -2.70 14.73
N LEU A 450 0.24 -1.46 14.36
CA LEU A 450 -1.14 -0.99 14.27
C LEU A 450 -1.72 -1.33 12.89
N ALA A 451 -2.00 -2.61 12.66
CA ALA A 451 -2.77 -3.03 11.50
C ALA A 451 -4.24 -2.66 11.75
N GLY A 452 -4.69 -1.53 11.18
CA GLY A 452 -6.12 -1.20 11.13
C GLY A 452 -6.91 -2.24 10.32
N ALA A 453 -8.24 -2.12 10.28
CA ALA A 453 -9.07 -2.97 9.44
C ALA A 453 -8.60 -2.94 7.96
N LEU A 454 -8.59 -4.06 7.25
CA LEU A 454 -8.19 -4.11 5.83
C LEU A 454 -9.19 -3.44 4.89
N LEU A 455 -10.42 -3.23 5.38
CA LEU A 455 -11.48 -2.52 4.68
C LEU A 455 -11.87 -1.28 5.49
N PRO A 456 -12.16 -0.14 4.85
CA PRO A 456 -12.70 1.02 5.53
C PRO A 456 -14.06 0.67 6.14
N LEU A 457 -14.34 1.18 7.34
CA LEU A 457 -15.71 1.16 7.86
C LEU A 457 -16.59 2.02 6.97
N GLU A 458 -17.87 1.64 6.87
CA GLU A 458 -18.85 2.34 6.04
C GLU A 458 -18.89 3.85 6.39
N GLY A 459 -18.70 4.69 5.37
CA GLY A 459 -18.64 6.14 5.50
C GLY A 459 -17.28 6.73 5.93
N GLN A 460 -16.25 5.91 6.20
CA GLN A 460 -14.91 6.40 6.53
C GLN A 460 -13.98 6.40 5.33
N THR A 461 -13.12 7.42 5.25
CA THR A 461 -12.05 7.49 4.24
C THR A 461 -11.03 6.36 4.48
N PRO A 462 -10.65 5.60 3.44
CA PRO A 462 -9.60 4.58 3.55
C PRO A 462 -8.29 5.15 4.10
N LYS A 463 -7.64 4.43 5.02
CA LYS A 463 -6.33 4.76 5.61
C LYS A 463 -5.39 3.55 5.54
N TYR A 464 -4.08 3.80 5.47
CA TYR A 464 -3.03 2.75 5.46
C TYR A 464 -3.22 1.74 4.31
N ALA A 465 -3.19 0.43 4.61
CA ALA A 465 -3.41 -0.68 3.68
C ALA A 465 -4.75 -0.62 2.92
N GLN A 466 -5.75 0.06 3.46
CA GLN A 466 -7.07 0.20 2.83
C GLN A 466 -7.00 0.97 1.50
N ILE A 467 -5.99 1.83 1.29
CA ILE A 467 -5.83 2.59 0.04
C ILE A 467 -5.54 1.65 -1.14
N TYR A 468 -4.89 0.51 -0.87
CA TYR A 468 -4.51 -0.47 -1.89
C TYR A 468 -5.59 -1.53 -2.14
N THR A 469 -6.56 -1.67 -1.24
CA THR A 469 -7.66 -2.66 -1.33
C THR A 469 -9.01 -2.04 -1.71
N ALA A 470 -9.13 -0.70 -1.70
CA ALA A 470 -10.39 0.02 -1.97
C ALA A 470 -10.62 0.37 -3.47
N GLN A 471 -9.98 -0.34 -4.41
CA GLN A 471 -10.23 -0.19 -5.85
C GLN A 471 -11.32 -1.14 -6.36
#